data_AF-A0A7W6X4E0-F1
#
_entry.id   AF-A0A7W6X4E0-F1
#
_cell.length_a   1.000
_cell.length_b   1.000
_cell.length_c   1.000
_cell.angle_alpha   90.00
_cell.angle_beta   90.00
_cell.angle_gamma   90.00
#
_symmetry.space_group_name_H-M   'P 1'
#
loop_
_entity.id
_entity.type
_entity.pdbx_description
1 polymer ?
#
loop_
_entity_poly.entity_id
_entity_poly.type
_entity_poly.pdbx_seq_one_letter_code
_entity_poly.pdbx_strand_id
1 'polypeptide(L)'
;MPTFPSTSADDPIVALNAAVSLRGLVLGDEQWLGDEHILWDYQLQERDLQRDPQNFPALDIASRTRLVDPTLVHDLLRSSDDAVVEQAFQRLVYDDHGNDTVDFLLMP
;
A
#
# COMPACT_ATOMS: atom_id res chain seq x y z
N MET A 1 28.01 20.32 -13.82
CA MET A 1 27.60 19.78 -12.50
C MET A 1 26.18 20.25 -12.28
N PRO A 2 25.15 19.38 -12.27
CA PRO A 2 23.80 19.84 -12.04
C PRO A 2 23.59 20.08 -10.55
N THR A 3 23.12 21.28 -10.22
CA THR A 3 22.75 21.72 -8.88
C THR A 3 21.31 21.28 -8.62
N PHE A 4 21.07 20.50 -7.58
CA PHE A 4 19.71 20.19 -7.13
C PHE A 4 19.18 21.33 -6.26
N PRO A 5 17.91 21.75 -6.43
CA PRO A 5 17.31 22.70 -5.52
C PRO A 5 17.18 22.06 -4.13
N SER A 6 17.76 22.71 -3.13
CA SER A 6 17.58 22.35 -1.72
C SER A 6 16.33 23.07 -1.22
N THR A 7 15.22 22.34 -1.08
CA THR A 7 14.06 22.83 -0.34
C THR A 7 14.41 22.83 1.14
N SER A 8 14.30 24.01 1.77
CA SER A 8 14.49 24.18 3.21
C SER A 8 13.36 23.48 3.97
N ALA A 9 13.66 22.91 5.13
CA ALA A 9 12.68 22.22 5.98
C ALA A 9 11.56 23.14 6.53
N ASP A 10 11.67 24.46 6.33
CA ASP A 10 10.75 25.47 6.86
C ASP A 10 9.78 26.06 5.81
N ASP A 11 9.68 25.49 4.60
CA ASP A 11 8.65 25.96 3.65
C ASP A 11 7.25 25.50 4.10
N PRO A 12 6.30 26.41 4.39
CA PRO A 12 4.97 26.04 4.80
C PRO A 12 4.28 25.33 3.63
N ILE A 13 3.87 24.08 3.85
CA ILE A 13 3.00 23.34 2.94
C ILE A 13 1.68 24.11 2.88
N VAL A 14 1.57 25.02 1.92
CA VAL A 14 0.36 25.78 1.65
C VAL A 14 -0.74 24.79 1.32
N ALA A 15 -1.71 24.73 2.22
CA ALA A 15 -2.95 23.99 2.15
C ALA A 15 -3.49 23.88 0.72
N LEU A 16 -3.35 22.71 0.12
CA LEU A 16 -4.02 22.36 -1.11
C LEU A 16 -5.48 22.05 -0.76
N ASN A 17 -6.27 23.12 -0.65
CA ASN A 17 -7.71 23.17 -0.87
C ASN A 17 -8.47 21.88 -0.53
N ALA A 18 -8.88 21.77 0.74
CA ALA A 18 -9.86 20.81 1.23
C ALA A 18 -11.24 21.06 0.58
N ALA A 19 -11.37 20.66 -0.68
CA ALA A 19 -12.63 20.62 -1.40
C ALA A 19 -12.62 19.49 -2.46
N VAL A 20 -12.21 18.29 -2.06
CA VAL A 20 -12.60 17.05 -2.74
C VAL A 20 -13.05 16.06 -1.67
N SER A 21 -14.30 16.18 -1.26
CA SER A 21 -14.99 15.11 -0.53
C SER A 21 -15.40 14.04 -1.54
N LEU A 22 -14.49 13.10 -1.82
CA LEU A 22 -14.79 11.85 -2.51
C LEU A 22 -14.28 10.67 -1.67
N ARG A 23 -14.96 10.44 -0.54
CA ARG A 23 -15.02 9.14 0.20
C ARG A 23 -13.71 8.53 0.70
N GLY A 24 -12.69 9.30 1.07
CA GLY A 24 -11.49 8.83 1.79
C GLY A 24 -11.48 9.23 3.27
N LEU A 25 -10.77 8.46 4.11
CA LEU A 25 -10.43 8.90 5.47
C LEU A 25 -9.50 10.12 5.36
N VAL A 26 -10.03 11.30 5.68
CA VAL A 26 -9.25 12.54 5.69
C VAL A 26 -8.55 12.62 7.04
N LEU A 27 -7.22 12.59 7.03
CA LEU A 27 -6.40 12.89 8.19
C LEU A 27 -6.58 14.35 8.59
N GLY A 28 -6.93 14.59 9.85
CA GLY A 28 -6.86 15.92 10.45
C GLY A 28 -5.42 16.34 10.72
N ASP A 29 -5.20 17.65 10.90
CA ASP A 29 -3.86 18.26 11.03
C ASP A 29 -3.01 17.69 12.17
N GLU A 30 -3.64 17.12 13.21
CA GLU A 30 -2.96 16.50 14.37
C GLU A 30 -3.08 14.97 14.39
N GLN A 31 -3.76 14.38 13.41
CA GLN A 31 -4.00 12.94 13.36
C GLN A 31 -2.84 12.21 12.68
N TRP A 32 -2.47 11.07 13.26
CA TRP A 32 -1.47 10.17 12.69
C TRP A 32 -2.13 9.19 11.73
N LEU A 33 -1.37 8.80 10.72
CA LEU A 33 -1.76 7.79 9.75
C LEU A 33 -1.85 6.42 10.43
N GLY A 34 -3.08 5.91 10.54
CA GLY A 34 -3.40 4.59 11.09
C GLY A 34 -3.60 3.51 10.03
N ASP A 35 -3.77 2.26 10.48
CA ASP A 35 -3.98 1.08 9.61
C ASP A 35 -5.18 1.27 8.67
N GLU A 36 -6.24 1.93 9.13
CA GLU A 36 -7.42 2.23 8.33
C GLU A 36 -7.13 3.16 7.14
N HIS A 37 -6.15 4.06 7.29
CA HIS A 37 -5.74 4.98 6.24
C HIS A 37 -4.91 4.22 5.19
N ILE A 38 -3.96 3.38 5.63
CA ILE A 38 -3.14 2.55 4.74
C ILE A 38 -4.04 1.58 3.96
N LEU A 39 -4.95 0.89 4.65
CA LEU A 39 -5.87 -0.05 4.00
C LEU A 39 -6.74 0.65 2.95
N TRP A 40 -7.23 1.85 3.25
CA TRP A 40 -8.05 2.59 2.29
C TRP A 40 -7.24 3.01 1.05
N ASP A 41 -6.01 3.48 1.25
CA ASP A 41 -5.10 3.87 0.16
C ASP A 41 -4.73 2.67 -0.71
N TYR A 42 -4.45 1.51 -0.09
CA TYR A 42 -4.16 0.27 -0.80
C TYR A 42 -5.35 -0.20 -1.64
N GLN A 43 -6.57 -0.14 -1.11
CA GLN A 43 -7.77 -0.47 -1.88
C GLN A 43 -8.03 0.51 -3.04
N LEU A 44 -7.66 1.79 -2.88
CA LEU A 44 -7.73 2.75 -3.98
C LEU A 44 -6.69 2.40 -5.06
N GLN A 45 -5.46 2.15 -4.65
CA GLN A 45 -4.36 1.76 -5.53
C GLN A 45 -4.69 0.50 -6.33
N GLU A 46 -5.27 -0.54 -5.71
CA GLU A 46 -5.70 -1.75 -6.42
C GLU A 46 -6.76 -1.47 -7.49
N ARG A 47 -7.72 -0.58 -7.20
CA ARG A 47 -8.75 -0.18 -8.17
C ARG A 47 -8.16 0.59 -9.34
N ASP A 48 -7.20 1.49 -9.07
CA ASP A 48 -6.53 2.27 -10.11
C ASP A 48 -5.66 1.37 -11.00
N LEU A 49 -4.96 0.40 -10.41
CA LEU A 49 -4.19 -0.61 -11.15
C LEU A 49 -5.08 -1.47 -12.07
N GLN A 50 -6.30 -1.80 -11.63
CA GLN A 50 -7.28 -2.53 -12.46
C GLN A 50 -7.93 -1.67 -13.55
N ARG A 51 -7.93 -0.34 -13.38
CA ARG A 51 -8.62 0.60 -14.27
C ARG A 51 -7.77 1.03 -15.48
N ASP A 52 -6.44 0.92 -15.42
CA ASP A 52 -5.55 1.20 -16.56
C ASP A 52 -4.88 -0.07 -17.15
N PRO A 53 -5.67 -1.02 -17.70
CA PRO A 53 -5.12 -2.24 -18.31
C PRO A 53 -4.43 -1.99 -19.65
N GLN A 54 -4.34 -0.74 -20.14
CA GLN A 54 -3.78 -0.46 -21.47
C GLN A 54 -2.25 -0.36 -21.49
N ASN A 55 -1.60 -0.28 -20.32
CA ASN A 55 -0.15 -0.40 -20.19
C ASN A 55 0.23 -1.84 -19.81
N PHE A 56 0.37 -2.71 -20.82
CA PHE A 56 0.78 -4.11 -20.66
C PHE A 56 1.98 -4.36 -19.71
N PRO A 57 3.08 -3.57 -19.71
CA PRO A 57 4.17 -3.78 -18.76
C PRO A 57 3.82 -3.38 -17.32
N ALA A 58 2.93 -2.41 -17.12
CA ALA A 58 2.48 -2.02 -15.77
C ALA A 58 1.42 -2.99 -15.23
N LEU A 59 0.59 -3.56 -16.11
CA LEU A 59 -0.43 -4.55 -15.74
C LEU A 59 0.19 -5.84 -15.20
N ASP A 60 1.28 -6.33 -15.81
CA ASP A 60 2.01 -7.51 -15.30
C ASP A 60 2.57 -7.25 -13.89
N ILE A 61 3.22 -6.10 -13.68
CA ILE A 61 3.74 -5.70 -12.36
C ILE A 61 2.60 -5.54 -11.35
N ALA A 62 1.48 -4.92 -11.74
CA ALA A 62 0.32 -4.72 -10.90
C ALA A 62 -0.29 -6.05 -10.43
N SER A 63 -0.44 -7.02 -11.33
CA SER A 63 -0.96 -8.34 -10.99
C SER A 63 -0.03 -9.15 -10.09
N ARG A 64 1.27 -8.85 -10.13
CA ARG A 64 2.31 -9.51 -9.34
C ARG A 64 2.69 -8.74 -8.08
N THR A 65 2.02 -7.63 -7.80
CA THR A 65 2.22 -6.81 -6.60
C THR A 65 1.02 -6.96 -5.69
N ARG A 66 1.25 -7.26 -4.41
CA ARG A 66 0.20 -7.37 -3.41
C ARG A 66 0.39 -6.37 -2.28
N LEU A 67 -0.66 -5.61 -2.04
CA LEU A 67 -0.77 -4.63 -0.97
C LEU A 67 -1.45 -5.31 0.22
N VAL A 68 -0.69 -5.56 1.28
CA VAL A 68 -1.16 -6.41 2.40
C VAL A 68 -1.91 -5.57 3.44
N ASP A 69 -2.97 -6.14 4.01
CA ASP A 69 -3.69 -5.51 5.14
C ASP A 69 -2.74 -5.28 6.32
N PRO A 70 -2.58 -4.03 6.81
CA PRO A 70 -1.66 -3.69 7.89
C PRO A 70 -1.90 -4.46 9.18
N THR A 71 -3.17 -4.78 9.48
CA THR A 71 -3.55 -5.54 10.68
C THR A 71 -2.99 -6.96 10.63
N LEU A 72 -3.07 -7.57 9.43
CA LEU A 72 -2.54 -8.90 9.17
C LEU A 72 -1.01 -8.93 9.27
N VAL A 73 -0.35 -7.87 8.78
CA VAL A 73 1.11 -7.71 8.93
C VAL A 73 1.49 -7.56 10.40
N HIS A 74 0.75 -6.75 11.16
CA HIS A 74 1.00 -6.59 12.59
C HIS A 74 0.93 -7.94 13.34
N ASP A 75 -0.13 -8.72 13.08
CA ASP A 75 -0.29 -10.04 13.69
C ASP A 75 0.78 -11.04 13.25
N LEU A 76 1.18 -10.99 11.97
CA LEU A 76 2.25 -11.82 11.42
C LEU A 76 3.58 -11.55 12.11
N LEU A 77 3.99 -10.28 12.19
CA LEU A 77 5.28 -9.86 12.75
C LEU A 77 5.38 -10.10 14.26
N ARG A 78 4.24 -10.15 14.96
CA ARG A 78 4.19 -10.39 16.40
C ARG A 78 4.16 -11.88 16.74
N SER A 79 3.82 -12.75 15.79
CA SER A 79 3.82 -14.19 16.01
C SER A 79 5.24 -14.71 16.21
N SER A 80 5.42 -15.59 17.20
CA SER A 80 6.67 -16.34 17.43
C SER A 80 6.54 -17.80 16.99
N ASP A 81 5.40 -18.16 16.42
CA ASP A 81 5.14 -19.48 15.87
C ASP A 81 5.43 -19.46 14.37
N ASP A 82 6.56 -20.06 13.99
CA ASP A 82 7.03 -20.14 12.61
C ASP A 82 5.99 -20.81 11.68
N ALA A 83 5.20 -21.77 12.17
CA ALA A 83 4.19 -22.44 11.37
C ALA A 83 2.99 -21.52 11.07
N VAL A 84 2.62 -20.67 12.03
CA VAL A 84 1.58 -19.64 11.81
C VAL A 84 2.06 -18.59 10.82
N VAL A 85 3.32 -18.16 10.94
CA VAL A 85 3.93 -17.19 10.03
C VAL A 85 4.01 -17.75 8.61
N GLU A 86 4.47 -18.99 8.47
CA GLU A 86 4.56 -19.67 7.17
C GLU A 86 3.18 -19.83 6.54
N GLN A 87 2.17 -20.27 7.30
CA GLN A 87 0.81 -20.45 6.78
C GLN A 87 0.19 -19.12 6.31
N ALA A 88 0.41 -18.04 7.05
CA ALA A 88 -0.08 -16.72 6.67
C ALA A 88 0.61 -16.21 5.40
N PHE A 89 1.93 -16.38 5.29
CA PHE A 89 2.69 -16.01 4.10
C PHE A 89 2.25 -16.79 2.86
N GLN A 90 2.03 -18.10 3.00
CA GLN A 90 1.53 -18.95 1.92
C GLN A 90 0.19 -18.44 1.37
N ARG A 91 -0.73 -17.98 2.23
CA ARG A 91 -2.02 -17.42 1.80
C ARG A 91 -1.90 -16.07 1.09
N LEU A 92 -0.83 -15.32 1.32
CA LEU A 92 -0.59 -14.04 0.67
C LEU A 92 0.02 -14.21 -0.73
N VAL A 93 0.92 -15.20 -0.88
CA VAL A 93 1.69 -15.45 -2.12
C VAL A 93 0.95 -16.39 -3.08
N TYR A 94 0.32 -17.44 -2.56
CA TYR A 94 -0.31 -18.47 -3.38
C TYR A 94 -1.81 -18.21 -3.56
N ASP A 95 -2.31 -18.49 -4.76
CA ASP A 95 -3.76 -18.57 -5.02
C ASP A 95 -4.37 -19.88 -4.49
N ASP A 96 -5.69 -20.02 -4.61
CA ASP A 96 -6.43 -21.23 -4.21
C ASP A 96 -6.00 -22.50 -4.99
N HIS A 97 -5.22 -22.35 -6.06
CA HIS A 97 -4.69 -23.43 -6.89
C HIS A 97 -3.21 -23.74 -6.58
N GLY A 98 -2.59 -23.01 -5.65
CA GLY A 98 -1.19 -23.18 -5.27
C GLY A 98 -0.20 -22.57 -6.27
N ASN A 99 -0.65 -21.71 -7.18
CA ASN A 99 0.25 -20.97 -8.07
C ASN A 99 0.86 -19.80 -7.31
N ASP A 100 2.17 -19.58 -7.52
CA ASP A 100 2.82 -18.35 -7.06
C ASP A 100 2.28 -17.19 -7.90
N THR A 101 1.60 -16.26 -7.25
CA THR A 101 0.91 -15.16 -7.91
C THR A 101 1.55 -13.81 -7.65
N VAL A 102 2.57 -13.73 -6.78
CA VAL A 102 3.07 -12.45 -6.26
C VAL A 102 4.59 -12.42 -6.21
N ASP A 103 5.19 -11.46 -6.92
CA ASP A 103 6.64 -11.19 -6.84
C ASP A 103 6.97 -10.13 -5.78
N PHE A 104 6.02 -9.23 -5.49
CA PHE A 104 6.22 -8.09 -4.60
C PHE A 104 5.13 -8.02 -3.53
N LEU A 105 5.53 -8.05 -2.27
CA LEU A 105 4.64 -7.84 -1.11
C LEU A 105 4.98 -6.50 -0.47
N LEU A 106 3.99 -5.61 -0.36
CA LEU A 106 4.10 -4.38 0.42
C LEU A 106 3.43 -4.59 1.77
N MET A 107 4.26 -4.58 2.81
CA MET A 107 3.87 -4.77 4.21
C MET A 107 4.31 -3.53 5.00
N PRO A 108 3.38 -2.76 5.57
CA PRO A 108 3.66 -1.55 6.34
C PRO A 108 4.24 -1.81 7.73
#